data_AF-A0A836SIL9-F1
#
_entry.id   AF-A0A836SIL9-F1
#
_cell.length_a   1.000
_cell.length_b   1.000
_cell.length_c   1.000
_cell.angle_alpha   90.00
_cell.angle_beta   90.00
_cell.angle_gamma   90.00
#
_symmetry.space_group_name_H-M   'P 1'
#
loop_
_entity.id
_entity.type
_entity.pdbx_description
1 polymer ?
#
loop_
_entity_poly.entity_id
_entity_poly.type
_entity_poly.pdbx_seq_one_letter_code
_entity_poly.pdbx_strand_id
1 'polypeptide(L)'
;MGYEPKCEFGIEGRRFYLQYGDKRSHHIHAFNRNHPEVQRHLLFRDYLASHPKQAKEYEQLKRKLASVYRTSPDNYSKGKETFIRQIDQEASRWYQQITPDSN
;
A
#
# COMPACT_ATOMS: atom_id res chain seq x y z
N MET A 1 10.85 -20.55 -13.45
CA MET A 1 10.48 -19.68 -12.32
C MET A 1 9.48 -18.64 -12.83
N GLY A 2 8.27 -18.61 -12.28
CA GLY A 2 7.09 -17.92 -12.86
C GLY A 2 6.87 -16.48 -12.38
N TYR A 3 7.92 -15.65 -12.32
CA TYR A 3 7.81 -14.24 -11.95
C TYR A 3 8.07 -13.35 -13.17
N GLU A 4 7.13 -12.47 -13.50
CA GLU A 4 7.32 -11.43 -14.51
C GLU A 4 7.82 -10.13 -13.87
N PRO A 5 9.01 -9.63 -14.27
CA PRO A 5 9.46 -8.31 -13.87
C PRO A 5 8.64 -7.24 -14.61
N LYS A 6 8.07 -6.29 -13.86
CA LYS A 6 7.36 -5.11 -14.40
C LYS A 6 8.15 -3.81 -14.22
N CYS A 7 9.44 -3.91 -13.91
CA CYS A 7 10.32 -2.78 -13.62
C CYS A 7 9.68 -1.85 -12.56
N GLU A 8 9.60 -0.54 -12.82
CA GLU A 8 9.12 0.46 -11.86
C GLU A 8 7.59 0.47 -11.69
N PHE A 9 6.85 0.22 -12.78
CA PHE A 9 5.39 0.12 -12.80
C PHE A 9 4.66 1.29 -12.07
N GLY A 10 5.20 2.51 -12.19
CA GLY A 10 4.61 3.73 -11.62
C GLY A 10 5.15 4.18 -10.25
N ILE A 11 6.20 3.54 -9.73
CA ILE A 11 6.97 4.06 -8.57
C ILE A 11 8.44 4.04 -8.93
N GLU A 12 9.06 5.22 -8.98
CA GLU A 12 10.48 5.39 -9.29
C GLU A 12 11.34 4.60 -8.28
N GLY A 13 12.34 3.87 -8.78
CA GLY A 13 13.23 3.06 -7.92
C GLY A 13 12.64 1.74 -7.42
N ARG A 14 11.40 1.39 -7.79
CA ARG A 14 10.79 0.09 -7.48
C ARG A 14 11.19 -0.98 -8.50
N ARG A 15 11.43 -2.20 -8.03
CA ARG A 15 11.36 -3.41 -8.87
C ARG A 15 10.12 -4.20 -8.48
N PHE A 16 9.13 -4.20 -9.37
CA PHE A 16 7.87 -4.89 -9.16
C PHE A 16 7.89 -6.25 -9.85
N TYR A 17 7.60 -7.30 -9.08
CA TYR A 17 7.48 -8.66 -9.62
C TYR A 17 6.07 -9.18 -9.38
N LEU A 18 5.47 -9.72 -10.42
CA LEU A 18 4.18 -10.41 -10.36
C LEU A 18 4.41 -11.90 -10.59
N GLN A 19 3.96 -12.74 -9.66
CA GLN A 19 3.92 -14.18 -9.90
C GLN A 19 2.63 -14.54 -10.64
N TYR A 20 2.77 -15.19 -11.79
CA TYR A 20 1.65 -15.80 -12.50
C TYR A 20 1.71 -17.32 -12.28
N GLY A 21 0.81 -17.82 -11.40
CA GLY A 21 0.28 -19.17 -11.50
C GLY A 21 -1.10 -19.12 -12.17
N ASP A 22 -1.99 -20.10 -11.93
CA ASP A 22 -3.37 -20.10 -12.47
C ASP A 22 -4.23 -18.89 -12.06
N LYS A 23 -3.86 -18.21 -10.95
CA LYS A 23 -4.45 -16.94 -10.52
C LYS A 23 -3.36 -16.04 -9.93
N ARG A 24 -3.46 -14.73 -10.21
CA ARG A 24 -2.57 -13.70 -9.67
C ARG A 24 -2.63 -13.71 -8.13
N SER A 25 -1.57 -14.16 -7.46
CA SER A 25 -1.57 -14.41 -6.01
C SER A 25 -0.60 -13.52 -5.22
N HIS A 26 0.57 -13.17 -5.77
CA HIS A 26 1.61 -12.43 -5.05
C HIS A 26 2.08 -11.20 -5.82
N HIS A 27 2.20 -10.07 -5.12
CA HIS A 27 2.75 -8.81 -5.63
C HIS A 27 3.99 -8.49 -4.78
N ILE A 28 5.17 -8.54 -5.39
CA ILE A 28 6.43 -8.27 -4.68
C ILE A 28 6.90 -6.87 -5.05
N HIS A 29 7.01 -6.02 -4.03
CA HIS A 29 7.58 -4.68 -4.13
C HIS A 29 9.00 -4.72 -3.57
N ALA A 30 10.01 -4.68 -4.45
CA ALA A 30 11.41 -4.59 -4.05
C ALA A 30 11.91 -3.15 -4.25
N PHE A 31 12.65 -2.63 -3.27
CA PHE A 31 13.23 -1.29 -3.27
C PHE A 31 14.68 -1.35 -2.78
N ASN A 32 15.50 -0.37 -3.16
CA ASN A 32 16.83 -0.22 -2.59
C ASN A 32 16.76 0.06 -1.08
N ARG A 33 17.81 -0.36 -0.36
CA ARG A 33 17.94 -0.07 1.07
C ARG A 33 17.89 1.44 1.28
N ASN A 34 17.05 1.89 2.21
CA ASN A 34 16.75 3.30 2.54
C ASN A 34 15.84 4.06 1.55
N HIS A 35 15.14 3.37 0.65
CA HIS A 35 14.15 4.04 -0.18
C HIS A 35 12.96 4.55 0.66
N PRO A 36 12.50 5.81 0.49
CA PRO A 36 11.42 6.39 1.29
C PRO A 36 10.10 5.60 1.21
N GLU A 37 9.85 4.95 0.07
CA GLU A 37 8.69 4.07 -0.10
C GLU A 37 8.66 2.88 0.86
N VAL A 38 9.83 2.37 1.29
CA VAL A 38 9.88 1.29 2.29
C VAL A 38 9.32 1.80 3.62
N GLN A 39 9.77 2.97 4.06
CA GLN A 39 9.28 3.59 5.29
C GLN A 39 7.78 3.89 5.19
N ARG A 40 7.34 4.50 4.08
CA ARG A 40 5.91 4.75 3.80
C ARG A 40 5.06 3.49 3.93
N HIS A 41 5.48 2.37 3.33
CA HIS A 41 4.76 1.09 3.42
C HIS A 41 4.71 0.53 4.84
N LEU A 42 5.82 0.61 5.59
CA LEU A 42 5.87 0.17 6.98
C LEU A 42 4.96 1.03 7.87
N LEU A 43 5.02 2.35 7.73
CA LEU A 43 4.18 3.27 8.50
C LEU A 43 2.71 3.07 8.24
N PHE A 44 2.31 2.87 6.98
CA PHE A 44 0.92 2.58 6.63
C PHE A 44 0.40 1.32 7.33
N ARG A 45 1.20 0.24 7.34
CA ARG A 45 0.87 -1.03 8.02
C ARG A 45 0.74 -0.81 9.53
N ASP A 46 1.76 -0.20 10.14
CA ASP A 46 1.86 -0.07 11.60
C ASP A 46 0.80 0.89 12.15
N TYR A 47 0.48 1.94 11.40
CA TYR A 47 -0.59 2.86 11.71
C TYR A 47 -1.95 2.13 11.72
N LEU A 48 -2.31 1.41 10.66
CA LEU A 48 -3.58 0.69 10.61
C LEU A 48 -3.68 -0.42 11.65
N ALA A 49 -2.56 -1.09 11.98
CA ALA A 49 -2.53 -2.08 13.05
C ALA A 49 -2.82 -1.45 14.42
N SER A 50 -2.37 -0.21 14.64
CA SER A 50 -2.57 0.54 15.89
C SER A 50 -3.91 1.28 15.95
N HIS A 51 -4.59 1.45 14.82
CA HIS A 51 -5.82 2.23 14.68
C HIS A 51 -6.98 1.39 14.10
N PRO A 52 -7.65 0.57 14.93
CA PRO A 52 -8.65 -0.39 14.47
C PRO A 52 -9.87 0.26 13.80
N LYS A 53 -10.21 1.51 14.16
CA LYS A 53 -11.29 2.25 13.53
C LYS A 53 -10.97 2.56 12.06
N GLN A 54 -9.80 3.13 11.79
CA GLN A 54 -9.30 3.44 10.45
C GLN A 54 -9.12 2.16 9.62
N ALA A 55 -8.65 1.07 10.23
CA ALA A 55 -8.57 -0.24 9.57
C ALA A 55 -9.94 -0.75 9.12
N LYS A 56 -10.97 -0.60 9.96
CA LYS A 56 -12.35 -0.98 9.64
C LYS A 56 -12.94 -0.12 8.52
N GLU A 57 -12.69 1.19 8.53
CA GLU A 57 -13.08 2.10 7.44
C GLU A 57 -12.42 1.69 6.12
N TYR A 58 -11.14 1.32 6.16
CA TYR A 58 -10.42 0.83 4.98
C TYR A 58 -10.98 -0.49 4.45
N GLU A 59 -11.34 -1.41 5.36
CA GLU A 59 -11.99 -2.67 4.99
C GLU A 59 -13.32 -2.43 4.28
N GLN A 60 -14.18 -1.59 4.84
CA GLN A 60 -15.49 -1.25 4.27
C GLN A 60 -15.35 -0.60 2.89
N LEU A 61 -14.40 0.33 2.75
CA LEU A 61 -14.09 0.95 1.47
C LEU A 61 -13.68 -0.09 0.43
N LYS A 62 -12.75 -0.99 0.75
CA LYS A 62 -12.32 -2.06 -0.17
C LYS A 62 -13.49 -2.96 -0.57
N ARG A 63 -14.35 -3.36 0.37
CA ARG A 63 -15.52 -4.18 0.07
C ARG A 63 -16.50 -3.47 -0.88
N LYS A 64 -16.78 -2.19 -0.63
CA LYS A 64 -17.63 -1.37 -1.49
C LYS A 64 -17.05 -1.25 -2.90
N LEU A 65 -15.76 -0.90 -3.01
CA LEU A 65 -15.09 -0.76 -4.30
C LEU A 65 -15.02 -2.08 -5.06
N ALA A 66 -14.78 -3.20 -4.38
CA ALA A 66 -14.78 -4.52 -5.01
C ALA A 66 -16.17 -4.90 -5.54
N SER A 67 -17.25 -4.50 -4.84
CA SER A 67 -18.61 -4.71 -5.35
C SER A 67 -18.96 -3.83 -6.56
N VAL A 68 -18.46 -2.60 -6.61
CA VAL A 68 -18.74 -1.63 -7.68
C VAL A 68 -17.88 -1.89 -8.92
N TYR A 69 -16.59 -2.16 -8.74
CA TYR A 69 -15.60 -2.28 -9.81
C TYR A 69 -15.12 -3.72 -10.01
N ARG A 70 -16.05 -4.66 -10.18
CA ARG A 70 -15.76 -6.11 -10.30
C ARG A 70 -14.83 -6.46 -11.46
N THR A 71 -14.91 -5.73 -12.56
CA THR A 71 -14.16 -5.99 -13.80
C THR A 71 -13.11 -4.91 -14.10
N SER A 72 -12.93 -3.93 -13.21
CA SER A 72 -12.01 -2.81 -13.42
C SER A 72 -11.04 -2.65 -12.25
N PRO A 73 -9.90 -3.35 -12.28
CA PRO A 73 -8.84 -3.21 -11.28
C PRO A 73 -8.30 -1.76 -11.16
N ASP A 74 -8.32 -1.01 -12.26
CA ASP A 74 -7.85 0.37 -12.30
C ASP A 74 -8.79 1.31 -11.54
N ASN A 75 -10.10 1.18 -11.76
CA ASN A 75 -11.09 1.97 -11.02
C ASN A 75 -11.13 1.59 -9.54
N TYR A 76 -10.96 0.29 -9.22
CA TYR A 76 -10.75 -0.15 -7.85
C TYR A 76 -9.52 0.51 -7.21
N SER A 77 -8.42 0.62 -7.96
CA SER A 77 -7.18 1.20 -7.45
C SER A 77 -7.26 2.71 -7.27
N LYS A 78 -7.91 3.42 -8.19
CA LYS A 78 -8.21 4.87 -8.07
C LYS A 78 -9.17 5.15 -6.91
N GLY A 79 -10.19 4.33 -6.73
CA GLY A 79 -11.20 4.52 -5.69
C GLY A 79 -10.65 4.47 -4.26
N LYS A 80 -9.52 3.78 -4.03
CA LYS A 80 -8.83 3.74 -2.74
C LYS A 80 -7.71 4.76 -2.59
N GLU A 81 -7.38 5.51 -3.64
CA GLU A 81 -6.20 6.38 -3.68
C GLU A 81 -6.29 7.52 -2.67
N THR A 82 -7.42 8.23 -2.63
CA THR A 82 -7.64 9.33 -1.67
C THR A 82 -7.51 8.87 -0.23
N PHE A 83 -8.13 7.73 0.10
CA PHE A 83 -8.07 7.16 1.44
C PHE A 83 -6.64 6.74 1.82
N ILE A 84 -5.92 6.08 0.90
CA ILE A 84 -4.52 5.70 1.15
C ILE A 84 -3.67 6.94 1.45
N ARG A 85 -3.80 8.00 0.64
CA ARG A 85 -3.07 9.26 0.85
C ARG A 85 -3.37 9.90 2.21
N GLN A 86 -4.62 9.85 2.67
CA GLN A 86 -5.00 10.35 3.99
C GLN A 86 -4.32 9.54 5.10
N ILE A 87 -4.39 8.22 5.04
CA ILE A 87 -3.73 7.35 6.01
C ILE A 87 -2.22 7.52 6.00
N ASP A 88 -1.57 7.71 4.85
CA ASP A 88 -0.13 7.97 4.80
C ASP A 88 0.25 9.25 5.55
N GLN A 89 -0.55 10.31 5.44
CA GLN A 89 -0.33 11.56 6.17
C GLN A 89 -0.53 11.37 7.67
N GLU A 90 -1.59 10.66 8.07
CA GLU A 90 -1.87 10.35 9.47
C GLU A 90 -0.78 9.46 10.07
N ALA A 91 -0.34 8.44 9.34
CA ALA A 91 0.73 7.54 9.72
C ALA A 91 2.06 8.28 9.90
N SER A 92 2.37 9.22 9.01
CA SER A 92 3.57 10.06 9.14
C SER A 92 3.51 10.94 10.39
N ARG A 93 2.37 11.56 10.69
CA ARG A 93 2.20 12.38 11.90
C ARG A 93 2.25 11.54 13.17
N TRP A 94 1.58 10.39 13.16
CA TRP A 94 1.60 9.43 14.27
C TRP A 94 3.02 8.95 14.55
N TYR A 95 3.79 8.63 13.51
CA TYR A 95 5.19 8.25 13.64
C TYR A 95 6.02 9.34 14.33
N GLN A 96 5.90 10.60 13.90
CA GLN A 96 6.58 11.73 14.53
C GLN A 96 6.22 11.92 16.01
N GLN A 97 5.02 11.51 16.43
CA GLN A 97 4.58 11.61 17.83
C GLN A 97 5.14 10.48 18.70
N ILE A 98 5.30 9.27 18.16
CA ILE A 98 5.78 8.09 18.91
C ILE A 98 7.31 7.96 18.91
N THR A 99 7.97 8.50 17.89
CA THR A 99 9.43 8.70 17.85
C THR A 99 9.71 10.19 17.81
N PRO A 100 9.59 10.90 18.95
CA PRO A 100 10.14 12.24 19.04
C PRO A 100 11.64 12.12 18.79
N ASP A 101 12.16 12.90 17.84
CA ASP A 101 13.58 12.91 17.49
C ASP A 101 14.40 12.98 18.79
N SER A 102 15.25 11.97 18.99
CA SER A 102 16.29 12.05 20.00
C SER A 102 17.24 13.16 19.54
N ASN A 103 17.03 14.35 20.10
CA ASN A 103 17.86 15.53 19.93
C ASN A 103 19.34 15.23 20.23
#